data_AF-A0A9E2GXI4-F1
#
_entry.id   AF-A0A9E2GXI4-F1
#
_cell.length_a   1.000
_cell.length_b   1.000
_cell.length_c   1.000
_cell.angle_alpha   90.00
_cell.angle_beta   90.00
_cell.angle_gamma   90.00
#
_symmetry.space_group_name_H-M   'P 1'
#
loop_
_entity.id
_entity.type
_entity.pdbx_description
1 polymer ?
#
loop_
_entity_poly.entity_id
_entity_poly.type
_entity_poly.pdbx_seq_one_letter_code
_entity_poly.pdbx_strand_id
1 'polypeptide(L)'
;MALELESLRKSVAALEEALDTETRFSATQDEPLRNTLRAGVVQGFEVAYEQSWKMLQRWLRENLGPDVEEQLRTRRDLFRQGAQAGLIADPAAWFEYGQTRNLTAHTYDESVAISVSAVARRFLDDAQAFLNALEARND
;
A
#
# COMPACT_ATOMS: atom_id res chain seq x y z
N MET A 1 -6.17 19.07 13.74
CA MET A 1 -7.48 18.57 13.30
C MET A 1 -7.25 17.11 12.99
N ALA A 2 -8.03 16.20 13.57
CA ALA A 2 -7.84 14.78 13.31
C ALA A 2 -7.98 14.49 11.80
N LEU A 3 -7.07 13.69 11.28
CA LEU A 3 -7.11 13.18 9.92
C LEU A 3 -8.24 12.15 9.80
N GLU A 4 -8.95 12.24 8.68
CA GLU A 4 -9.94 11.23 8.28
C GLU A 4 -9.23 10.02 7.68
N LEU A 5 -9.11 8.93 8.44
CA LEU A 5 -8.35 7.73 8.07
C LEU A 5 -9.21 6.64 7.38
N GLU A 6 -10.51 6.89 7.19
CA GLU A 6 -11.45 5.87 6.73
C GLU A 6 -11.10 5.26 5.37
N SER A 7 -10.64 6.07 4.41
CA SER A 7 -10.28 5.59 3.08
C SER A 7 -9.08 4.64 3.12
N LEU A 8 -8.06 4.96 3.92
CA LEU A 8 -6.90 4.10 4.13
C LEU A 8 -7.32 2.81 4.80
N ARG A 9 -8.07 2.87 5.91
CA ARG A 9 -8.57 1.70 6.64
C ARG A 9 -9.34 0.74 5.74
N LYS A 10 -10.31 1.26 4.98
CA LYS A 10 -11.12 0.46 4.05
C LYS A 10 -10.25 -0.17 2.95
N SER A 11 -9.29 0.56 2.41
CA SER A 11 -8.42 0.04 1.34
C SER A 11 -7.47 -1.07 1.83
N VAL A 12 -6.91 -0.94 3.03
CA VAL A 12 -6.04 -1.96 3.63
C VAL A 12 -6.83 -3.22 3.96
N ALA A 13 -8.01 -3.07 4.58
CA ALA A 13 -8.90 -4.20 4.87
C ALA A 13 -9.36 -4.94 3.60
N ALA A 14 -9.67 -4.21 2.52
CA ALA A 14 -10.04 -4.82 1.24
C ALA A 14 -8.88 -5.61 0.61
N LEU A 15 -7.63 -5.13 0.76
CA LEU A 15 -6.46 -5.88 0.31
C LEU A 15 -6.25 -7.14 1.14
N GLU A 16 -6.39 -7.06 2.46
CA GLU A 16 -6.33 -8.22 3.36
C GLU A 16 -7.35 -9.29 2.95
N GLU A 17 -8.61 -8.90 2.76
CA GLU A 17 -9.67 -9.83 2.32
C GLU A 17 -9.36 -10.48 0.96
N ALA A 18 -8.81 -9.72 0.01
CA ALA A 18 -8.43 -10.25 -1.29
C ALA A 18 -7.28 -11.28 -1.19
N LEU A 19 -6.27 -10.99 -0.37
CA LEU A 19 -5.12 -11.88 -0.14
C LEU A 19 -5.52 -13.16 0.60
N ASP A 20 -6.38 -13.05 1.60
CA ASP A 20 -6.92 -14.19 2.33
C ASP A 20 -7.76 -15.08 1.42
N THR A 21 -8.56 -14.47 0.56
CA THR A 21 -9.39 -15.20 -0.42
C THR A 21 -8.51 -15.90 -1.46
N GLU A 22 -7.52 -15.22 -2.04
CA GLU A 22 -6.57 -15.86 -2.97
C GLU A 22 -5.85 -17.05 -2.31
N THR A 23 -5.45 -16.91 -1.04
CA THR A 23 -4.80 -17.97 -0.26
C THR A 23 -5.72 -19.16 -0.03
N ARG A 24 -6.98 -18.93 0.34
CA ARG A 24 -8.00 -19.97 0.58
C ARG A 24 -8.26 -20.82 -0.66
N PHE A 25 -8.21 -20.21 -1.84
CA PHE A 25 -8.43 -20.90 -3.11
C PHE A 25 -7.12 -21.27 -3.83
N SER A 26 -5.96 -21.14 -3.20
CA SER A 26 -4.66 -21.40 -3.85
C SER A 26 -4.49 -22.82 -4.41
N ALA A 27 -5.14 -23.81 -3.80
CA ALA A 27 -5.10 -25.23 -4.22
C ALA A 27 -6.19 -25.63 -5.24
N THR A 28 -7.04 -24.69 -5.66
CA THR A 28 -8.06 -25.00 -6.69
C THR A 28 -7.42 -25.28 -8.05
N GLN A 29 -8.01 -26.19 -8.82
CA GLN A 29 -7.63 -26.44 -10.22
C GLN A 29 -8.36 -25.52 -11.21
N ASP A 30 -9.27 -24.67 -10.70
CA ASP A 30 -9.96 -23.65 -11.50
C ASP A 30 -9.02 -22.45 -11.77
N GLU A 31 -8.32 -22.53 -12.90
CA GLU A 31 -7.39 -21.48 -13.35
C GLU A 31 -8.07 -20.12 -13.60
N PRO A 32 -9.24 -20.02 -14.29
CA PRO A 32 -9.99 -18.76 -14.40
C PRO A 32 -10.30 -18.11 -13.05
N LEU A 33 -10.70 -18.91 -12.05
CA LEU A 33 -10.93 -18.41 -10.70
C LEU A 33 -9.65 -17.87 -10.07
N ARG A 34 -8.53 -18.60 -10.13
CA ARG A 34 -7.22 -18.14 -9.60
C ARG A 34 -6.79 -16.83 -10.23
N ASN A 35 -6.93 -16.69 -11.53
CA ASN A 35 -6.56 -15.48 -12.26
C ASN A 35 -7.43 -14.28 -11.85
N THR A 36 -8.73 -14.50 -11.66
CA THR A 36 -9.66 -13.47 -11.17
C THR A 36 -9.33 -13.02 -9.76
N LEU A 37 -9.05 -13.97 -8.85
CA LEU A 37 -8.67 -13.65 -7.47
C LEU A 37 -7.36 -12.86 -7.42
N ARG A 38 -6.37 -13.25 -8.22
CA ARG A 38 -5.10 -12.54 -8.33
C ARG A 38 -5.27 -11.13 -8.88
N ALA A 39 -6.13 -10.94 -9.89
CA ALA A 39 -6.49 -9.61 -10.37
C ALA A 39 -7.13 -8.75 -9.27
N GLY A 40 -7.97 -9.35 -8.41
CA GLY A 40 -8.50 -8.71 -7.21
C GLY A 40 -7.41 -8.25 -6.23
N VAL A 41 -6.41 -9.10 -5.97
CA VAL A 41 -5.24 -8.75 -5.14
C VAL A 41 -4.45 -7.59 -5.74
N VAL A 42 -4.18 -7.63 -7.04
CA VAL A 42 -3.47 -6.55 -7.76
C VAL A 42 -4.22 -5.24 -7.59
N GLN A 43 -5.54 -5.23 -7.83
CA GLN A 43 -6.36 -4.03 -7.68
C GLN A 43 -6.38 -3.53 -6.23
N GLY A 44 -6.52 -4.43 -5.26
CA GLY A 44 -6.47 -4.10 -3.83
C GLY A 44 -5.14 -3.44 -3.46
N PHE A 45 -4.02 -3.96 -3.98
CA PHE A 45 -2.69 -3.42 -3.77
C PHE A 45 -2.56 -2.00 -4.33
N GLU A 46 -3.00 -1.76 -5.57
CA GLU A 46 -2.97 -0.43 -6.17
C GLU A 46 -3.72 0.61 -5.34
N VAL A 47 -4.95 0.27 -4.91
CA VAL A 47 -5.81 1.18 -4.16
C VAL A 47 -5.21 1.45 -2.78
N ALA A 48 -4.77 0.42 -2.06
CA ALA A 48 -4.18 0.56 -0.73
C ALA A 48 -2.86 1.34 -0.76
N TYR A 49 -1.98 1.08 -1.75
CA TYR A 49 -0.76 1.86 -1.94
C TYR A 49 -1.07 3.32 -2.25
N GLU A 50 -2.06 3.58 -3.11
CA GLU A 50 -2.51 4.94 -3.45
C GLU A 50 -3.00 5.71 -2.23
N GLN A 51 -3.83 5.09 -1.40
CA GLN A 51 -4.30 5.70 -0.15
C GLN A 51 -3.17 5.91 0.84
N SER A 52 -2.22 4.98 0.92
CA SER A 52 -1.11 5.06 1.88
C SER A 52 -0.23 6.28 1.63
N TRP A 53 0.21 6.49 0.40
CA TRP A 53 1.05 7.66 0.12
C TRP A 53 0.27 8.98 0.26
N LYS A 54 -1.02 9.00 -0.10
CA LYS A 54 -1.87 10.21 0.04
C LYS A 54 -2.01 10.58 1.51
N MET A 55 -2.25 9.58 2.35
CA MET A 55 -2.39 9.80 3.78
C MET A 55 -1.07 10.24 4.41
N LEU A 56 0.04 9.62 4.02
CA LEU A 56 1.37 10.02 4.49
C LEU A 56 1.68 11.47 4.13
N GLN A 57 1.41 11.87 2.88
CA GLN A 57 1.61 13.24 2.42
C GLN A 57 0.74 14.22 3.20
N ARG A 58 -0.53 13.87 3.44
CA ARG A 58 -1.44 14.71 4.22
C ARG A 58 -0.97 14.87 5.66
N TRP A 59 -0.60 13.77 6.32
CA TRP A 59 -0.08 13.81 7.70
C TRP A 59 1.17 14.68 7.80
N LEU A 60 2.13 14.52 6.88
CA LEU A 60 3.37 15.30 6.90
C LEU A 60 3.11 16.80 6.72
N ARG A 61 2.20 17.18 5.82
CA ARG A 61 1.79 18.58 5.62
C ARG A 61 1.14 19.18 6.86
N GLU A 62 0.23 18.44 7.49
CA GLU A 62 -0.51 18.92 8.65
C GLU A 62 0.36 19.03 9.90
N ASN A 63 1.37 18.17 10.06
CA ASN A 63 2.19 18.09 11.28
C ASN A 63 3.57 18.78 11.18
N LEU A 64 4.18 18.83 10.00
CA LEU A 64 5.50 19.46 9.80
C LEU A 64 5.41 20.84 9.15
N GLY A 65 4.20 21.26 8.75
CA GLY A 65 3.95 22.56 8.13
C GLY A 65 4.15 22.57 6.61
N PRO A 66 3.78 23.68 5.94
CA PRO A 66 3.77 23.78 4.48
C PRO A 66 5.17 23.70 3.85
N ASP A 67 6.22 24.11 4.58
CA ASP A 67 7.61 24.10 4.07
C ASP A 67 8.13 22.69 3.77
N VAL A 68 7.47 21.65 4.32
CA VAL A 68 7.79 20.26 3.99
C VAL A 68 7.53 19.95 2.51
N GLU A 69 6.61 20.65 1.84
CA GLU A 69 6.29 20.41 0.43
C GLU A 69 7.50 20.57 -0.49
N GLU A 70 8.39 21.53 -0.18
CA GLU A 70 9.61 21.75 -0.96
C GLU A 70 10.58 20.56 -0.91
N GLN A 71 10.48 19.76 0.16
CA GLN A 71 11.27 18.56 0.41
C GLN A 71 10.60 17.31 -0.20
N LEU A 72 9.29 17.32 -0.42
CA LEU A 72 8.50 16.19 -0.92
C LEU A 72 8.40 16.15 -2.45
N ARG A 73 9.55 16.21 -3.13
CA ARG A 73 9.62 16.27 -4.61
C ARG A 73 9.27 14.95 -5.29
N THR A 74 9.46 13.82 -4.59
CA THR A 74 9.19 12.49 -5.13
C THR A 74 8.50 11.60 -4.09
N ARG A 75 7.91 10.48 -4.57
CA ARG A 75 7.44 9.38 -3.70
C ARG A 75 8.52 8.89 -2.74
N ARG A 76 9.77 8.87 -3.20
CA ARG A 76 10.89 8.39 -2.39
C ARG A 76 11.18 9.34 -1.24
N ASP A 77 11.14 10.65 -1.50
CA ASP A 77 11.34 11.66 -0.46
C ASP A 77 10.20 11.62 0.55
N LEU A 78 8.97 11.40 0.09
CA LEU A 78 7.81 11.18 0.94
C LEU A 78 8.00 10.04 1.94
N PHE A 79 8.38 8.85 1.48
CA PHE A 79 8.56 7.71 2.39
C PHE A 79 9.79 7.89 3.30
N ARG A 80 10.84 8.59 2.86
CA ARG A 80 11.96 8.98 3.74
C ARG A 80 11.51 9.89 4.87
N GLN A 81 10.69 10.91 4.56
CA GLN A 81 10.14 11.79 5.59
C GLN A 81 9.18 11.05 6.52
N GLY A 82 8.38 10.12 5.99
CA GLY A 82 7.57 9.22 6.81
C GLY A 82 8.40 8.38 7.78
N ALA A 83 9.58 7.92 7.36
CA ALA A 83 10.49 7.20 8.24
C ALA A 83 11.11 8.10 9.31
N GLN A 84 11.52 9.32 8.94
CA GLN A 84 12.02 10.31 9.92
C GLN A 84 10.97 10.70 10.95
N ALA A 85 9.69 10.74 10.56
CA ALA A 85 8.56 10.98 11.45
C ALA A 85 8.16 9.75 12.29
N GLY A 86 8.82 8.60 12.10
CA GLY A 86 8.51 7.35 12.81
C GLY A 86 7.20 6.69 12.40
N LEU A 87 6.66 7.01 11.22
CA LEU A 87 5.46 6.40 10.64
C LEU A 87 5.78 5.19 9.77
N ILE A 88 6.97 5.16 9.16
CA ILE A 88 7.43 4.11 8.26
C ILE A 88 8.70 3.48 8.82
N ALA A 89 8.73 2.15 8.95
CA ALA A 89 9.90 1.46 9.47
C ALA A 89 11.05 1.35 8.45
N ASP A 90 10.74 0.88 7.23
CA ASP A 90 11.72 0.75 6.15
C ASP A 90 11.24 1.50 4.88
N PRO A 91 11.76 2.70 4.59
CA PRO A 91 11.38 3.41 3.37
C PRO A 91 11.84 2.70 2.08
N ALA A 92 12.83 1.80 2.13
CA ALA A 92 13.29 1.08 0.95
C ALA A 92 12.24 0.12 0.41
N ALA A 93 11.54 -0.61 1.31
CA ALA A 93 10.40 -1.45 0.96
C ALA A 93 9.32 -0.67 0.19
N TRP A 94 9.01 0.55 0.63
CA TRP A 94 8.02 1.41 -0.04
C TRP A 94 8.44 1.89 -1.42
N PHE A 95 9.75 1.97 -1.69
CA PHE A 95 10.23 2.24 -3.04
C PHE A 95 10.01 1.05 -3.97
N GLU A 96 10.19 -0.17 -3.47
CA GLU A 96 9.89 -1.41 -4.20
C GLU A 96 8.39 -1.48 -4.49
N TYR A 97 7.53 -1.19 -3.52
CA TYR A 97 6.08 -1.15 -3.72
C TYR A 97 5.68 -0.16 -4.81
N GLY A 98 6.29 1.02 -4.84
CA GLY A 98 6.08 1.99 -5.92
C GLY A 98 6.53 1.49 -7.30
N GLN A 99 7.62 0.72 -7.38
CA GLN A 99 8.07 0.11 -8.63
C GLN A 99 7.11 -0.99 -9.07
N THR A 100 6.72 -1.88 -8.15
CA THR A 100 5.75 -2.95 -8.40
C THR A 100 4.41 -2.41 -8.84
N ARG A 101 3.94 -1.30 -8.25
CA ARG A 101 2.71 -0.60 -8.69
C ARG A 101 2.80 -0.09 -10.13
N ASN A 102 3.98 0.19 -10.66
CA ASN A 102 4.10 0.57 -12.07
C ASN A 102 4.02 -0.64 -13.01
N LEU A 103 4.30 -1.85 -12.52
CA LEU A 103 4.21 -3.09 -13.28
C LEU A 103 2.77 -3.62 -13.38
N THR A 104 1.84 -3.11 -12.56
CA THR A 104 0.46 -3.61 -12.54
C THR A 104 -0.30 -3.39 -13.84
N ALA A 105 0.09 -2.38 -14.64
CA ALA A 105 -0.44 -2.19 -15.99
C ALA A 105 -0.13 -3.38 -16.93
N HIS A 106 0.83 -4.24 -16.57
CA HIS A 106 1.24 -5.43 -17.31
C HIS A 106 0.71 -6.74 -16.73
N THR A 107 -0.25 -6.72 -15.79
CA THR A 107 -0.76 -7.94 -15.13
C THR A 107 -1.65 -8.81 -16.02
N TYR A 108 -1.80 -8.47 -17.30
CA TYR A 108 -2.29 -9.41 -18.31
C TYR A 108 -1.28 -10.56 -18.54
N ASP A 109 -0.01 -10.37 -18.20
CA ASP A 109 0.97 -11.44 -18.08
C ASP A 109 0.85 -12.10 -16.69
N GLU A 110 0.58 -13.42 -16.68
CA GLU A 110 0.38 -14.16 -15.44
C GLU A 110 1.61 -14.09 -14.51
N SER A 111 2.82 -14.11 -15.07
CA SER A 111 4.06 -14.06 -14.29
C SER A 111 4.20 -12.72 -13.54
N VAL A 112 3.78 -11.63 -14.19
CA VAL A 112 3.74 -10.29 -13.57
C VAL A 112 2.70 -10.28 -12.46
N ALA A 113 1.49 -10.80 -12.70
CA ALA A 113 0.45 -10.85 -11.68
C ALA A 113 0.89 -11.67 -10.45
N ILE A 114 1.60 -12.79 -10.63
CA ILE A 114 2.13 -13.61 -9.53
C ILE A 114 3.15 -12.80 -8.72
N SER A 115 4.06 -12.10 -9.40
CA SER A 115 5.07 -11.29 -8.73
C SER A 115 4.46 -10.15 -7.92
N VAL A 116 3.44 -9.47 -8.46
CA VAL A 116 2.71 -8.40 -7.76
C VAL A 116 1.98 -8.96 -6.54
N SER A 117 1.31 -10.11 -6.66
CA SER A 117 0.61 -10.74 -5.53
C SER A 117 1.57 -11.07 -4.37
N ALA A 118 2.78 -11.56 -4.68
CA ALA A 118 3.80 -11.82 -3.66
C ALA A 118 4.26 -10.53 -2.94
N VAL A 119 4.46 -9.43 -3.68
CA VAL A 119 4.82 -8.13 -3.10
C VAL A 119 3.65 -7.55 -2.28
N ALA A 120 2.41 -7.70 -2.75
CA ALA A 120 1.22 -7.21 -2.07
C ALA A 120 1.07 -7.78 -0.65
N ARG A 121 1.48 -9.04 -0.43
CA ARG A 121 1.50 -9.67 0.91
C ARG A 121 2.43 -8.95 1.86
N ARG A 122 3.66 -8.66 1.43
CA ARG A 122 4.63 -7.89 2.23
C ARG A 122 4.15 -6.47 2.48
N PHE A 123 3.58 -5.84 1.44
CA PHE A 123 3.03 -4.51 1.55
C PHE A 123 1.90 -4.43 2.57
N LEU A 124 1.05 -5.45 2.68
CA LEU A 124 -0.05 -5.47 3.65
C LEU A 124 0.47 -5.26 5.08
N ASP A 125 1.52 -5.98 5.48
CA ASP A 125 2.12 -5.86 6.82
C ASP A 125 2.60 -4.43 7.09
N ASP A 126 3.33 -3.85 6.13
CA ASP A 126 3.84 -2.48 6.24
C ASP A 126 2.71 -1.43 6.23
N ALA A 127 1.66 -1.65 5.44
CA ALA A 127 0.51 -0.77 5.37
C ALA A 127 -0.31 -0.79 6.66
N GLN A 128 -0.45 -1.96 7.29
CA GLN A 128 -1.13 -2.11 8.57
C GLN A 128 -0.32 -1.46 9.70
N ALA A 129 1.01 -1.64 9.70
CA ALA A 129 1.90 -0.98 10.65
C ALA A 129 1.84 0.55 10.50
N PHE A 130 1.83 1.05 9.26
CA PHE A 130 1.65 2.47 8.96
C PHE A 130 0.29 3.00 9.43
N LEU A 131 -0.80 2.30 9.17
CA LEU A 131 -2.14 2.67 9.63
C LEU A 131 -2.20 2.75 11.16
N ASN A 132 -1.68 1.75 11.87
CA ASN A 132 -1.62 1.74 13.32
C ASN A 132 -0.78 2.92 13.86
N ALA A 133 0.34 3.22 13.19
CA ALA A 133 1.20 4.35 13.54
C ALA A 133 0.50 5.70 13.36
N LEU A 134 -0.34 5.85 12.32
CA LEU A 134 -1.17 7.03 12.13
C LEU A 134 -2.25 7.13 13.20
N GLU A 135 -3.00 6.06 13.45
CA GLU A 135 -4.08 6.05 14.45
C GLU A 135 -3.58 6.42 15.85
N ALA A 136 -2.38 5.94 16.23
CA ALA A 136 -1.75 6.28 17.51
C ALA A 136 -1.29 7.75 17.63
N ARG A 137 -1.31 8.51 16.54
CA ARG A 137 -0.83 9.90 16.44
C ARG A 137 -1.91 10.85 15.91
N ASN A 138 -3.17 10.41 15.90
CA ASN A 138 -4.29 11.14 15.32
C ASN A 138 -5.21 11.71 16.42
N ASP A 139 -4.66 12.65 17.20
CA ASP A 139 -5.37 13.34 18.29
C ASP A 139 -6.13 14.60 17.81
#